data_AF-A0A3P7NT26-F1
#
_entry.id   AF-A0A3P7NT26-F1
#
_cell.length_a   1.000
_cell.length_b   1.000
_cell.length_c   1.000
_cell.angle_alpha   90.00
_cell.angle_beta   90.00
_cell.angle_gamma   90.00
#
_symmetry.space_group_name_H-M   'P 1'
#
loop_
_entity.id
_entity.type
_entity.pdbx_description
1 polymer ?
#
loop_
_entity_poly.entity_id
_entity_poly.type
_entity_poly.pdbx_seq_one_letter_code
_entity_poly.pdbx_strand_id
1 'polypeptide(L)'
;MINEFSGTDSNGFGYGGTGKKSTNKQFENYGTSFTLGDTIGCMLDLDSSTIAFSKNGKHLGKAFDIPQKLKNTALFPAVVLKNAEIRFNFGDSEFKNLPEGYIAVSKAESENVLVSPNGVSSSAPKKVAEPNAPACIIIEPTKELAEQTNGQLETFKKYLSKPSIRNALVIGSIPMGEQMRLISSGVDIITCTPGRVEDLIQSGKISLSNVRFFILDEADSLISAKTHLPTIERIHAALPKITASGERLQMIVCSATLHNFDVKKLAVEFHWIV
;
A
#
# COMPACT_ATOMS: atom_id res chain seq x y z
N MET A 1 -5.43 10.01 -3.75
CA MET A 1 -4.64 9.94 -2.49
C MET A 1 -5.65 10.04 -1.37
N ILE A 2 -5.74 9.04 -0.49
CA ILE A 2 -6.74 9.04 0.58
C ILE A 2 -6.14 9.85 1.73
N ASN A 3 -6.75 10.99 2.07
CA ASN A 3 -6.37 11.87 3.18
C ASN A 3 -6.79 11.26 4.54
N GLU A 4 -6.38 11.88 5.66
CA GLU A 4 -6.72 11.48 7.05
C GLU A 4 -8.23 11.23 7.31
N PHE A 5 -9.10 11.76 6.47
CA PHE A 5 -10.55 11.51 6.50
C PHE A 5 -11.04 11.12 5.10
N SER A 6 -11.87 10.07 5.04
CA SER A 6 -12.50 9.61 3.79
C SER A 6 -13.31 10.75 3.13
N GLY A 7 -13.22 10.85 1.81
CA GLY A 7 -13.94 11.85 1.02
C GLY A 7 -13.39 13.28 1.07
N THR A 8 -12.25 13.56 1.71
CA THR A 8 -11.76 14.94 1.79
C THR A 8 -10.96 15.43 0.58
N ASP A 9 -10.74 14.59 -0.43
CA ASP A 9 -10.23 15.03 -1.72
C ASP A 9 -11.33 15.72 -2.56
N SER A 10 -10.94 16.42 -3.62
CA SER A 10 -11.84 17.26 -4.44
C SER A 10 -12.88 16.48 -5.25
N ASN A 11 -12.75 15.15 -5.33
CA ASN A 11 -13.66 14.26 -6.05
C ASN A 11 -14.15 13.11 -5.14
N GLY A 12 -13.90 13.20 -3.82
CA GLY A 12 -14.17 12.15 -2.86
C GLY A 12 -15.48 12.36 -2.13
N PHE A 13 -16.11 11.25 -1.75
CA PHE A 13 -17.36 11.23 -1.00
C PHE A 13 -17.20 10.29 0.19
N GLY A 14 -17.46 10.79 1.39
CA GLY A 14 -17.21 10.08 2.63
C GLY A 14 -18.39 10.14 3.59
N TYR A 15 -18.46 9.14 4.46
CA TYR A 15 -19.35 9.10 5.63
C TYR A 15 -18.55 8.57 6.82
N GLY A 16 -18.49 9.35 7.89
CA GLY A 16 -17.63 9.08 9.05
C GLY A 16 -18.42 8.62 10.27
N GLY A 17 -17.71 7.97 11.21
CA GLY A 17 -18.28 7.40 12.44
C GLY A 17 -19.04 8.37 13.34
N THR A 18 -18.83 9.69 13.17
CA THR A 18 -19.56 10.75 13.87
C THR A 18 -20.93 11.08 13.25
N GLY A 19 -21.35 10.38 12.21
CA GLY A 19 -22.62 10.62 11.50
C GLY A 19 -22.57 11.75 10.47
N LYS A 20 -21.36 12.24 10.16
CA LYS A 20 -21.15 13.31 9.19
C LYS A 20 -20.77 12.75 7.82
N LYS A 21 -21.28 13.38 6.77
CA LYS A 21 -20.81 13.18 5.40
C LYS A 21 -19.69 14.18 5.09
N SER A 22 -18.74 13.79 4.26
CA SER A 22 -17.59 14.61 3.89
C SER A 22 -17.33 14.62 2.39
N THR A 23 -17.07 15.80 1.84
CA THR A 23 -16.59 15.99 0.47
C THR A 23 -15.73 17.25 0.39
N ASN A 24 -14.62 17.23 -0.35
CA ASN A 24 -13.79 18.43 -0.59
C ASN A 24 -13.44 19.22 0.69
N LYS A 25 -13.01 18.51 1.74
CA LYS A 25 -12.69 19.03 3.09
C LYS A 25 -13.86 19.68 3.85
N GLN A 26 -15.09 19.56 3.37
CA GLN A 26 -16.30 20.01 4.07
C GLN A 26 -16.96 18.83 4.79
N PHE A 27 -17.58 19.12 5.94
CA PHE A 27 -18.24 18.14 6.79
C PHE A 27 -19.64 18.61 7.18
N GLU A 28 -20.65 17.79 6.90
CA GLU A 28 -22.05 18.12 7.14
C GLU A 28 -22.74 17.00 7.92
N ASN A 29 -23.71 17.35 8.77
CA ASN A 29 -24.55 16.35 9.42
C ASN A 29 -25.42 15.65 8.36
N TYR A 30 -25.52 14.33 8.45
CA TYR A 30 -26.23 13.54 7.44
C TYR A 30 -26.93 12.33 8.06
N GLY A 31 -26.16 11.44 8.67
CA GLY A 31 -26.66 10.19 9.21
C GLY A 31 -26.53 10.14 10.73
N THR A 32 -26.50 8.93 11.26
CA THR A 32 -26.26 8.67 12.68
C THR A 32 -24.81 8.27 12.92
N SER A 33 -24.31 8.39 14.15
CA SER A 33 -22.99 7.84 14.48
C SER A 33 -23.01 6.30 14.41
N PHE A 34 -21.84 5.70 14.22
CA PHE A 34 -21.67 4.25 14.20
C PHE A 34 -20.40 3.81 14.91
N THR A 35 -20.41 2.57 15.41
CA THR A 35 -19.35 2.00 16.25
C THR A 35 -19.08 0.53 15.91
N LEU A 36 -18.23 -0.12 16.69
CA LEU A 36 -17.93 -1.56 16.58
C LEU A 36 -19.22 -2.39 16.51
N GLY A 37 -19.30 -3.26 15.50
CA GLY A 37 -20.44 -4.15 15.27
C GLY A 37 -21.50 -3.59 14.32
N ASP A 38 -21.48 -2.28 14.02
CA ASP A 38 -22.36 -1.70 13.01
C ASP A 38 -21.90 -2.08 11.59
N THR A 39 -22.86 -2.33 10.71
CA THR A 39 -22.63 -2.55 9.27
C THR A 39 -23.01 -1.29 8.50
N ILE A 40 -22.07 -0.75 7.73
CA ILE A 40 -22.30 0.41 6.88
C ILE A 40 -22.40 -0.03 5.42
N GLY A 41 -23.53 0.24 4.78
CA GLY A 41 -23.69 0.08 3.34
C GLY A 41 -23.30 1.37 2.61
N CYS A 42 -22.58 1.23 1.50
CA CYS A 42 -22.29 2.32 0.56
C CYS A 42 -23.03 2.01 -0.75
N MET A 43 -23.86 2.94 -1.19
CA MET A 43 -24.76 2.76 -2.33
C MET A 43 -24.44 3.80 -3.39
N LEU A 44 -24.29 3.33 -4.62
CA LEU A 44 -24.12 4.13 -5.82
C LEU A 44 -25.33 3.87 -6.71
N ASP A 45 -26.11 4.91 -6.97
CA ASP A 45 -27.23 4.88 -7.90
C ASP A 45 -26.79 5.55 -9.21
N LEU A 46 -26.64 4.74 -10.27
CA LEU A 46 -26.20 5.19 -11.58
C LEU A 46 -27.30 5.92 -12.35
N ASP A 47 -28.57 5.58 -12.10
CA ASP A 47 -29.72 6.18 -12.77
C ASP A 47 -29.94 7.62 -12.30
N SER A 48 -29.94 7.81 -10.97
CA SER A 48 -30.09 9.15 -10.38
C SER A 48 -28.76 9.90 -10.25
N SER A 49 -27.63 9.22 -10.47
CA SER A 49 -26.28 9.75 -10.25
C SER A 49 -26.08 10.25 -8.81
N THR A 50 -26.45 9.42 -7.82
CA THR A 50 -26.38 9.78 -6.40
C THR A 50 -25.60 8.77 -5.58
N ILE A 51 -25.12 9.22 -4.41
CA ILE A 51 -24.47 8.38 -3.41
C ILE A 51 -25.28 8.45 -2.12
N ALA A 52 -25.49 7.30 -1.49
CA ALA A 52 -26.17 7.17 -0.22
C ALA A 52 -25.48 6.13 0.68
N PHE A 53 -25.79 6.18 1.98
CA PHE A 53 -25.28 5.21 2.95
C PHE A 53 -26.43 4.58 3.74
N SER A 54 -26.19 3.37 4.24
CA SER A 54 -27.09 2.68 5.16
C SER A 54 -26.37 2.27 6.44
N LYS A 55 -27.10 2.20 7.55
CA LYS A 55 -26.60 1.65 8.81
C LYS A 55 -27.47 0.47 9.22
N ASN A 56 -26.87 -0.71 9.34
CA ASN A 56 -27.55 -1.96 9.69
C ASN A 56 -28.80 -2.20 8.82
N GLY A 57 -28.69 -1.96 7.52
CA GLY A 57 -29.78 -2.10 6.54
C GLY A 57 -30.73 -0.92 6.43
N LYS A 58 -30.72 0.01 7.39
CA LYS A 58 -31.56 1.22 7.32
C LYS A 58 -30.90 2.28 6.44
N HIS A 59 -31.57 2.63 5.34
CA HIS A 59 -31.16 3.72 4.45
C HIS A 59 -31.15 5.07 5.19
N LEU A 60 -30.07 5.86 5.04
CA LEU A 60 -29.89 7.15 5.75
C LEU A 60 -30.31 8.37 4.91
N GLY A 61 -30.78 8.15 3.69
CA GLY A 61 -31.19 9.19 2.74
C GLY A 61 -30.09 9.50 1.72
N LYS A 62 -30.36 10.39 0.77
CA LYS A 62 -29.34 10.81 -0.21
C LYS A 62 -28.22 11.59 0.48
N ALA A 63 -26.97 11.19 0.26
CA ALA A 63 -25.80 11.90 0.80
C ALA A 63 -25.27 12.95 -0.16
N PHE A 64 -25.09 12.57 -1.43
CA PHE A 64 -24.46 13.41 -2.45
C PHE A 64 -25.12 13.25 -3.82
N ASP A 65 -25.10 14.34 -4.60
CA ASP A 65 -25.28 14.33 -6.04
C ASP A 65 -23.90 14.23 -6.71
N ILE A 66 -23.73 13.32 -7.68
CA ILE A 66 -22.46 13.14 -8.37
C ILE A 66 -22.29 14.28 -9.39
N PRO A 67 -21.21 15.08 -9.29
CA PRO A 67 -20.94 16.15 -10.26
C PRO A 67 -20.84 15.63 -11.69
N GLN A 68 -21.32 16.40 -12.65
CA GLN A 68 -21.30 16.03 -14.08
C GLN A 68 -19.91 15.57 -14.57
N LYS A 69 -18.84 16.23 -14.11
CA LYS A 69 -17.45 15.90 -14.44
C LYS A 69 -17.03 14.48 -14.03
N LEU A 70 -17.76 13.84 -13.11
CA LEU A 70 -17.44 12.51 -12.58
C LEU A 70 -18.36 11.40 -13.13
N LYS A 71 -19.42 11.72 -13.88
CA LYS A 71 -20.41 10.71 -14.32
C LYS A 71 -19.83 9.58 -15.18
N ASN A 72 -18.79 9.88 -15.96
CA ASN A 72 -18.10 8.90 -16.81
C ASN A 72 -16.73 8.50 -16.25
N THR A 73 -16.52 8.68 -14.95
CA THR A 73 -15.28 8.30 -14.28
C THR A 73 -15.54 7.19 -13.28
N ALA A 74 -14.62 6.24 -13.16
CA ALA A 74 -14.74 5.18 -12.17
C ALA A 74 -14.63 5.75 -10.74
N LEU A 75 -15.59 5.39 -9.89
CA LEU A 75 -15.52 5.62 -8.45
C LEU A 75 -14.99 4.36 -7.77
N PHE A 76 -14.07 4.54 -6.83
CA PHE A 76 -13.44 3.42 -6.12
C PHE A 76 -13.93 3.37 -4.67
N PRO A 77 -14.37 2.20 -4.17
CA PRO A 77 -14.67 2.06 -2.76
C PRO A 77 -13.38 2.25 -1.95
N ALA A 78 -13.44 3.12 -0.95
CA ALA A 78 -12.31 3.45 -0.09
C ALA A 78 -12.76 3.57 1.36
N VAL A 79 -11.86 3.19 2.27
CA VAL A 79 -12.07 3.26 3.72
C VAL A 79 -10.80 3.80 4.35
N VAL A 80 -10.98 4.63 5.38
CA VAL A 80 -9.93 5.13 6.25
C VAL A 80 -10.21 4.62 7.64
N LEU A 81 -9.23 3.98 8.27
CA LEU A 81 -9.35 3.40 9.60
C LEU A 81 -8.34 4.07 10.54
N LYS A 82 -8.71 4.15 11.81
CA LYS A 82 -7.82 4.49 12.91
C LYS A 82 -8.09 3.51 14.04
N ASN A 83 -7.11 2.65 14.36
CA ASN A 83 -7.21 1.63 15.41
C ASN A 83 -8.45 0.73 15.29
N ALA A 84 -8.79 0.29 14.07
CA ALA A 84 -9.97 -0.52 13.82
C ALA A 84 -9.69 -1.56 12.73
N GLU A 85 -10.42 -2.66 12.77
CA GLU A 85 -10.47 -3.68 11.73
C GLU A 85 -11.81 -3.58 10.98
N ILE A 86 -11.78 -3.89 9.68
CA ILE A 86 -12.98 -3.93 8.85
C ILE A 86 -12.99 -5.17 7.97
N ARG A 87 -14.19 -5.68 7.70
CA ARG A 87 -14.42 -6.68 6.66
C ARG A 87 -15.20 -6.05 5.53
N PHE A 88 -14.68 -6.16 4.31
CA PHE A 88 -15.43 -5.82 3.11
C PHE A 88 -16.27 -6.99 2.64
N ASN A 89 -17.43 -6.69 2.06
CA ASN A 89 -18.20 -7.65 1.29
C ASN A 89 -18.67 -6.93 0.02
N PHE A 90 -18.11 -7.29 -1.13
CA PHE A 90 -18.53 -6.78 -2.44
C PHE A 90 -19.51 -7.73 -3.15
N GLY A 91 -19.92 -8.81 -2.47
CA GLY A 91 -20.82 -9.86 -2.95
C GLY A 91 -20.22 -11.25 -2.99
N ASP A 92 -19.02 -11.46 -2.44
CA ASP A 92 -18.38 -12.78 -2.31
C ASP A 92 -19.04 -13.66 -1.23
N SER A 93 -19.82 -13.05 -0.34
CA SER A 93 -20.65 -13.72 0.65
C SER A 93 -22.02 -13.04 0.74
N GLU A 94 -23.02 -13.73 1.31
CA GLU A 94 -24.35 -13.15 1.51
C GLU A 94 -24.25 -11.85 2.35
N PHE A 95 -24.95 -10.80 1.89
CA PHE A 95 -25.01 -9.55 2.62
C PHE A 95 -25.94 -9.70 3.82
N LYS A 96 -25.44 -9.37 5.01
CA LYS A 96 -26.27 -9.28 6.21
C LYS A 96 -27.44 -8.31 6.04
N ASN A 97 -27.23 -7.23 5.28
CA ASN A 97 -28.17 -6.12 5.13
C ASN A 97 -28.04 -5.47 3.73
N LEU A 98 -28.40 -6.17 2.65
CA LEU A 98 -28.45 -5.55 1.31
C LEU A 98 -29.66 -4.63 1.21
N PRO A 99 -29.49 -3.32 0.93
CA PRO A 99 -30.61 -2.41 0.73
C PRO A 99 -31.48 -2.83 -0.46
N GLU A 100 -32.80 -2.69 -0.33
CA GLU A 100 -33.76 -2.99 -1.40
C GLU A 100 -33.47 -2.15 -2.66
N GLY A 101 -33.57 -2.76 -3.84
CA GLY A 101 -33.30 -2.10 -5.12
C GLY A 101 -31.82 -2.00 -5.49
N TYR A 102 -30.90 -2.44 -4.63
CA TYR A 102 -29.46 -2.47 -4.93
C TYR A 102 -28.96 -3.89 -5.14
N ILE A 103 -27.94 -4.00 -5.98
CA ILE A 103 -27.20 -5.23 -6.22
C ILE A 103 -25.77 -5.11 -5.67
N ALA A 104 -25.16 -6.26 -5.41
CA ALA A 104 -23.74 -6.32 -5.08
C ALA A 104 -22.88 -5.84 -6.26
N VAL A 105 -21.74 -5.20 -5.97
CA VAL A 105 -20.78 -4.78 -7.02
C VAL A 105 -20.31 -5.99 -7.84
N SER A 106 -20.11 -7.15 -7.23
CA SER A 106 -19.73 -8.39 -7.94
C SER A 106 -20.80 -8.92 -8.91
N LYS A 107 -22.04 -8.42 -8.83
CA LYS A 107 -23.16 -8.77 -9.70
C LYS A 107 -23.54 -7.66 -10.67
N ALA A 108 -22.83 -6.54 -10.66
CA ALA A 108 -23.10 -5.43 -11.58
C ALA A 108 -22.66 -5.79 -13.02
N GLU A 109 -23.40 -5.28 -14.00
CA GLU A 109 -23.09 -5.48 -15.41
C GLU A 109 -21.72 -4.92 -15.78
N SER A 110 -21.02 -5.60 -16.69
CA SER A 110 -19.63 -5.27 -17.06
C SER A 110 -19.45 -3.86 -17.61
N GLU A 111 -20.48 -3.26 -18.22
CA GLU A 111 -20.48 -1.87 -18.70
C GLU A 111 -20.47 -0.84 -17.55
N ASN A 112 -20.94 -1.23 -16.37
CA ASN A 112 -21.06 -0.39 -15.18
C ASN A 112 -19.90 -0.62 -14.18
N VAL A 113 -18.96 -1.51 -14.52
CA VAL A 113 -17.82 -1.84 -13.67
C VAL A 113 -16.54 -1.65 -14.45
N LEU A 114 -15.66 -0.79 -13.92
CA LEU A 114 -14.30 -0.71 -14.42
C LEU A 114 -13.43 -1.71 -13.65
N VAL A 115 -13.02 -2.78 -14.32
CA VAL A 115 -11.94 -3.63 -13.82
C VAL A 115 -10.69 -2.77 -13.82
N SER A 116 -10.16 -2.50 -12.63
CA SER A 116 -8.90 -1.78 -12.52
C SER A 116 -7.86 -2.48 -13.39
N PRO A 117 -7.13 -1.79 -14.27
CA PRO A 117 -6.04 -2.40 -15.03
C PRO A 117 -4.94 -2.96 -14.12
N ASN A 118 -4.98 -2.61 -12.83
CA ASN A 118 -4.10 -3.09 -11.76
C ASN A 118 -4.80 -4.11 -10.83
N GLY A 119 -6.04 -4.52 -11.14
CA GLY A 119 -6.79 -5.55 -10.44
C GLY A 119 -6.51 -6.89 -11.09
N VAL A 120 -5.75 -7.73 -10.38
CA VAL A 120 -5.40 -9.13 -10.66
C VAL A 120 -6.36 -9.84 -11.64
N SER A 121 -6.16 -9.66 -12.94
CA SER A 121 -6.63 -10.61 -13.93
C SER A 121 -5.64 -11.78 -13.89
N SER A 122 -6.10 -12.90 -13.34
CA SER A 122 -5.37 -14.17 -13.21
C SER A 122 -5.05 -14.85 -14.56
N SER A 123 -4.88 -14.10 -15.65
CA SER A 123 -4.70 -14.64 -17.01
C SER A 123 -3.62 -13.94 -17.84
N ALA A 124 -3.03 -12.82 -17.40
CA ALA A 124 -1.82 -12.32 -18.06
C ALA A 124 -0.63 -13.20 -17.62
N PRO A 125 0.22 -13.68 -18.55
CA PRO A 125 1.44 -14.39 -18.16
C PRO A 125 2.24 -13.43 -17.28
N LYS A 126 2.43 -13.80 -16.00
CA LYS A 126 3.35 -13.08 -15.10
C LYS A 126 4.65 -12.93 -15.87
N LYS A 127 5.01 -11.69 -16.24
CA LYS A 127 6.33 -11.39 -16.77
C LYS A 127 7.30 -11.99 -15.77
N VAL A 128 8.11 -12.95 -16.21
CA VAL A 128 9.06 -13.66 -15.33
C VAL A 128 9.88 -12.57 -14.66
N ALA A 129 9.84 -12.50 -13.33
CA ALA A 129 10.59 -11.49 -12.60
C ALA A 129 12.05 -11.62 -13.01
N GLU A 130 12.64 -10.52 -13.51
CA GLU A 130 14.05 -10.48 -13.85
C GLU A 130 14.85 -10.96 -12.63
N PRO A 131 15.85 -11.85 -12.80
CA PRO A 131 16.55 -12.44 -11.67
C PRO A 131 17.12 -11.40 -10.69
N ASN A 132 17.52 -10.24 -11.20
CA ASN A 132 18.09 -9.15 -10.42
C ASN A 132 17.08 -8.08 -9.96
N ALA A 133 15.78 -8.33 -10.03
CA ALA A 133 14.72 -7.39 -9.66
C ALA A 133 13.95 -7.87 -8.41
N PRO A 134 14.47 -7.61 -7.19
CA PRO A 134 13.82 -8.03 -5.95
C PRO A 134 12.44 -7.40 -5.77
N ALA A 135 11.56 -8.10 -5.05
CA ALA A 135 10.27 -7.58 -4.63
C ALA A 135 10.38 -6.73 -3.35
N CYS A 136 11.39 -7.01 -2.52
CA CYS A 136 11.60 -6.35 -1.24
C CYS A 136 13.06 -5.91 -1.06
N ILE A 137 13.27 -4.70 -0.56
CA ILE A 137 14.58 -4.20 -0.11
C ILE A 137 14.44 -3.74 1.34
N ILE A 138 15.29 -4.28 2.21
CA ILE A 138 15.43 -3.92 3.62
C ILE A 138 16.77 -3.22 3.80
N ILE A 139 16.73 -1.98 4.25
CA ILE A 139 17.89 -1.14 4.52
C ILE A 139 18.17 -1.15 6.01
N GLU A 140 19.41 -1.49 6.35
CA GLU A 140 19.92 -1.61 7.71
C GLU A 140 21.12 -0.68 7.90
N PRO A 141 21.30 -0.04 9.06
CA PRO A 141 22.35 0.97 9.23
C PRO A 141 23.75 0.39 9.34
N THR A 142 23.88 -0.87 9.79
CA THR A 142 25.17 -1.54 9.99
C THR A 142 25.20 -2.91 9.33
N LYS A 143 26.40 -3.45 9.15
CA LYS A 143 26.60 -4.78 8.53
C LYS A 143 26.07 -5.87 9.45
N GLU A 144 26.29 -5.71 10.74
CA GLU A 144 25.93 -6.65 11.80
C GLU A 144 24.40 -6.77 11.91
N LEU A 145 23.67 -5.66 11.82
CA LEU A 145 22.20 -5.66 11.80
C LEU A 145 21.67 -6.29 10.51
N ALA A 146 22.26 -5.98 9.36
CA ALA A 146 21.92 -6.62 8.10
C ALA A 146 22.11 -8.15 8.13
N GLU A 147 23.20 -8.62 8.73
CA GLU A 147 23.46 -10.05 8.95
C GLU A 147 22.43 -10.69 9.86
N GLN A 148 22.07 -10.02 10.96
CA GLN A 148 21.04 -10.49 11.90
C GLN A 148 19.68 -10.61 11.23
N THR A 149 19.21 -9.55 10.57
CA THR A 149 17.93 -9.52 9.85
C THR A 149 17.89 -10.58 8.75
N ASN A 150 18.97 -10.73 7.97
CA ASN A 150 19.05 -11.78 6.96
C ASN A 150 19.03 -13.18 7.59
N GLY A 151 19.69 -13.39 8.74
CA GLY A 151 19.62 -14.64 9.49
C GLY A 151 18.22 -15.00 10.00
N GLN A 152 17.42 -13.99 10.36
CA GLN A 152 16.00 -14.19 10.68
C GLN A 152 15.20 -14.60 9.44
N LEU A 153 15.44 -13.98 8.28
CA LEU A 153 14.81 -14.40 7.01
C LEU A 153 15.14 -15.86 6.67
N GLU A 154 16.39 -16.28 6.84
CA GLU A 154 16.83 -17.68 6.68
C GLU A 154 16.08 -18.65 7.61
N THR A 155 15.74 -18.19 8.81
CA THR A 155 14.99 -18.99 9.78
C THR A 155 13.51 -19.08 9.40
N PHE A 156 12.88 -17.95 9.06
CA PHE A 156 11.46 -17.90 8.73
C PHE A 156 11.13 -18.61 7.42
N LYS A 157 11.99 -18.50 6.40
CA LYS A 157 11.72 -19.12 5.09
C LYS A 157 11.62 -20.64 5.14
N LYS A 158 12.18 -21.30 6.16
CA LYS A 158 12.06 -22.76 6.37
C LYS A 158 10.60 -23.20 6.57
N TYR A 159 9.74 -22.29 7.04
CA TYR A 159 8.32 -22.55 7.27
C TYR A 159 7.44 -22.16 6.06
N LEU A 160 8.04 -21.58 5.01
CA LEU A 160 7.35 -21.19 3.79
C LEU A 160 7.62 -22.21 2.69
N SER A 161 6.69 -23.14 2.49
CA SER A 161 6.83 -24.19 1.49
C SER A 161 6.55 -23.70 0.07
N LYS A 162 5.62 -22.74 -0.11
CA LYS A 162 5.30 -22.09 -1.39
C LYS A 162 4.79 -20.65 -1.18
N PRO A 163 5.32 -19.65 -1.90
CA PRO A 163 6.50 -19.71 -2.77
C PRO A 163 7.80 -19.94 -1.97
N SER A 164 8.82 -20.52 -2.61
CA SER A 164 10.16 -20.54 -2.05
C SER A 164 10.75 -19.13 -2.14
N ILE A 165 11.13 -18.56 -1.00
CA ILE A 165 11.69 -17.22 -0.90
C ILE A 165 13.21 -17.29 -1.01
N ARG A 166 13.79 -16.52 -1.94
CA ARG A 166 15.23 -16.32 -2.06
C ARG A 166 15.60 -14.94 -1.55
N ASN A 167 16.51 -14.91 -0.59
CA ASN A 167 17.04 -13.68 -0.02
C ASN A 167 18.54 -13.56 -0.32
N ALA A 168 19.03 -12.33 -0.39
CA ALA A 168 20.45 -12.04 -0.52
C ALA A 168 20.87 -10.94 0.46
N LEU A 169 22.03 -11.13 1.06
CA LEU A 169 22.67 -10.13 1.91
C LEU A 169 23.66 -9.31 1.07
N VAL A 170 23.48 -8.00 1.05
CA VAL A 170 24.25 -7.06 0.22
C VAL A 170 24.93 -6.04 1.13
N ILE A 171 26.19 -6.31 1.50
CA ILE A 171 26.98 -5.49 2.42
C ILE A 171 28.44 -5.45 2.00
N GLY A 172 29.15 -4.38 2.37
CA GLY A 172 30.52 -4.15 1.90
C GLY A 172 31.57 -5.17 2.38
N SER A 173 31.29 -5.99 3.40
CA SER A 173 32.17 -7.08 3.85
C SER A 173 32.12 -8.33 2.95
N ILE A 174 31.07 -8.49 2.15
CA ILE A 174 30.90 -9.67 1.29
C ILE A 174 31.51 -9.39 -0.10
N PRO A 175 32.38 -10.30 -0.61
CA PRO A 175 32.96 -10.17 -1.93
C PRO A 175 31.89 -10.00 -3.01
N MET A 176 32.14 -9.10 -3.97
CA MET A 176 31.18 -8.75 -5.01
C MET A 176 30.70 -9.98 -5.81
N GLY A 177 31.62 -10.89 -6.15
CA GLY A 177 31.29 -12.08 -6.92
C GLY A 177 30.28 -13.00 -6.22
N GLU A 178 30.33 -13.09 -4.90
CA GLU A 178 29.40 -13.91 -4.11
C GLU A 178 28.00 -13.29 -4.11
N GLN A 179 27.90 -11.98 -3.87
CA GLN A 179 26.62 -11.26 -3.96
C GLN A 179 26.01 -11.41 -5.35
N MET A 180 26.83 -11.28 -6.41
CA MET A 180 26.36 -11.39 -7.79
C MET A 180 25.90 -12.79 -8.15
N ARG A 181 26.53 -13.83 -7.61
CA ARG A 181 26.07 -15.21 -7.80
C ARG A 181 24.66 -15.41 -7.23
N LEU A 182 24.41 -14.87 -6.04
CA LEU A 182 23.09 -14.94 -5.40
C LEU A 182 22.05 -14.15 -6.20
N ILE A 183 22.34 -12.89 -6.53
CA ILE A 183 21.42 -12.02 -7.29
C ILE A 183 21.10 -12.62 -8.67
N SER A 184 22.11 -13.12 -9.39
CA SER A 184 21.92 -13.68 -10.73
C SER A 184 21.12 -14.99 -10.75
N SER A 185 21.10 -15.73 -9.62
CA SER A 185 20.24 -16.91 -9.46
C SER A 185 18.76 -16.58 -9.22
N GLY A 186 18.46 -15.28 -9.11
CA GLY A 186 17.16 -14.75 -8.76
C GLY A 186 17.04 -14.44 -7.28
N VAL A 187 16.59 -13.23 -6.96
CA VAL A 187 16.42 -12.75 -5.59
C VAL A 187 15.04 -12.12 -5.41
N ASP A 188 14.38 -12.46 -4.30
CA ASP A 188 13.06 -11.93 -3.95
C ASP A 188 13.17 -10.84 -2.88
N ILE A 189 14.10 -11.01 -1.92
CA ILE A 189 14.35 -10.08 -0.80
C ILE A 189 15.84 -9.74 -0.74
N ILE A 190 16.18 -8.45 -0.66
CA ILE A 190 17.54 -7.99 -0.39
C ILE A 190 17.58 -7.33 0.98
N THR A 191 18.43 -7.81 1.87
CA THR A 191 18.81 -7.12 3.12
C THR A 191 20.18 -6.50 2.92
N CYS A 192 20.34 -5.21 3.21
CA CYS A 192 21.51 -4.47 2.76
C CYS A 192 21.85 -3.23 3.57
N THR A 193 23.10 -2.75 3.41
CA THR A 193 23.51 -1.42 3.88
C THR A 193 23.44 -0.39 2.76
N PRO A 194 23.14 0.90 3.05
CA PRO A 194 22.85 1.92 2.04
C PRO A 194 23.91 2.05 0.94
N GLY A 195 25.19 2.18 1.32
CA GLY A 195 26.25 2.41 0.34
C GLY A 195 26.44 1.24 -0.63
N ARG A 196 26.37 -0.01 -0.13
CA ARG A 196 26.60 -1.19 -0.97
C ARG A 196 25.48 -1.43 -1.96
N VAL A 197 24.23 -1.24 -1.53
CA VAL A 197 23.07 -1.43 -2.42
C VAL A 197 23.02 -0.31 -3.47
N GLU A 198 23.39 0.92 -3.10
CA GLU A 198 23.48 2.03 -4.05
C GLU A 198 24.47 1.73 -5.18
N ASP A 199 25.68 1.23 -4.86
CA ASP A 199 26.68 0.83 -5.87
C ASP A 199 26.11 -0.19 -6.88
N LEU A 200 25.33 -1.16 -6.38
CA LEU A 200 24.74 -2.20 -7.22
C LEU A 200 23.58 -1.69 -8.08
N ILE A 201 22.77 -0.79 -7.55
CA ILE A 201 21.68 -0.14 -8.30
C ILE A 201 22.28 0.75 -9.40
N GLN A 202 23.22 1.63 -9.06
CA GLN A 202 23.84 2.55 -10.01
C GLN A 202 24.59 1.82 -11.13
N SER A 203 25.20 0.67 -10.81
CA SER A 203 25.89 -0.15 -11.81
C SER A 203 24.98 -1.12 -12.58
N GLY A 204 23.65 -1.01 -12.42
CA GLY A 204 22.65 -1.82 -13.13
C GLY A 204 22.62 -3.30 -12.71
N LYS A 205 23.32 -3.65 -11.62
CA LYS A 205 23.39 -5.03 -11.12
C LYS A 205 22.15 -5.42 -10.32
N ILE A 206 21.47 -4.45 -9.70
CA ILE A 206 20.14 -4.60 -9.09
C ILE A 206 19.17 -3.68 -9.81
N SER A 207 18.03 -4.22 -10.23
CA SER A 207 16.93 -3.43 -10.78
C SER A 207 15.89 -3.12 -9.71
N LEU A 208 15.47 -1.87 -9.62
CA LEU A 208 14.38 -1.45 -8.73
C LEU A 208 12.98 -1.65 -9.32
N SER A 209 12.88 -2.07 -10.59
CA SER A 209 11.63 -2.08 -11.36
C SER A 209 10.50 -2.94 -10.77
N ASN A 210 10.85 -3.92 -9.93
CA ASN A 210 9.91 -4.85 -9.30
C ASN A 210 9.77 -4.64 -7.78
N VAL A 211 10.45 -3.64 -7.21
CA VAL A 211 10.42 -3.41 -5.77
C VAL A 211 9.03 -2.91 -5.38
N ARG A 212 8.41 -3.66 -4.48
CA ARG A 212 7.09 -3.38 -3.90
C ARG A 212 7.16 -3.06 -2.43
N PHE A 213 8.17 -3.56 -1.74
CA PHE A 213 8.38 -3.33 -0.33
C PHE A 213 9.73 -2.65 -0.14
N PHE A 214 9.71 -1.47 0.45
CA PHE A 214 10.93 -0.75 0.83
C PHE A 214 10.92 -0.50 2.33
N ILE A 215 11.83 -1.15 3.04
CA ILE A 215 11.86 -1.19 4.49
C ILE A 215 13.10 -0.45 4.99
N LEU A 216 12.92 0.51 5.89
CA LEU A 216 14.01 1.15 6.63
C LEU A 216 13.94 0.68 8.07
N ASP A 217 14.87 -0.17 8.49
CA ASP A 217 14.99 -0.57 9.89
C ASP A 217 15.99 0.32 10.63
N GLU A 218 15.78 0.49 11.94
CA GLU A 218 16.49 1.46 12.78
C GLU A 218 16.64 2.85 12.10
N ALA A 219 15.53 3.40 11.62
CA ALA A 219 15.57 4.60 10.79
C ALA A 219 16.20 5.82 11.47
N ASP A 220 16.14 5.91 12.79
CA ASP A 220 16.85 6.91 13.59
C ASP A 220 18.37 6.78 13.48
N SER A 221 18.90 5.56 13.50
CA SER A 221 20.32 5.26 13.23
C SER A 221 20.69 5.59 11.78
N LEU A 222 19.84 5.22 10.81
CA LEU A 222 20.04 5.53 9.39
C LEU A 222 20.09 7.04 9.13
N ILE A 223 19.21 7.81 9.75
CA ILE A 223 19.15 9.27 9.56
C ILE A 223 20.29 9.97 10.29
N SER A 224 20.69 9.48 11.47
CA SER A 224 21.80 10.05 12.25
C SER A 224 23.13 9.98 11.50
N ALA A 225 23.30 8.97 10.65
CA ALA A 225 24.44 8.88 9.75
C ALA A 225 24.28 9.82 8.55
N LYS A 226 25.02 10.94 8.55
CA LYS A 226 24.97 11.98 7.49
C LYS A 226 25.10 11.45 6.06
N THR A 227 25.80 10.34 5.85
CA THR A 227 26.02 9.74 4.53
C THR A 227 24.87 8.86 4.06
N HIS A 228 24.09 8.28 4.97
CA HIS A 228 23.05 7.32 4.62
C HIS A 228 21.77 7.99 4.11
N LEU A 229 21.35 9.10 4.74
CA LEU A 229 20.11 9.78 4.37
C LEU A 229 20.07 10.20 2.88
N PRO A 230 21.09 10.89 2.32
CA PRO A 230 21.08 11.24 0.91
C PRO A 230 21.04 10.02 -0.02
N THR A 231 21.66 8.90 0.37
CA THR A 231 21.61 7.65 -0.38
C THR A 231 20.20 7.06 -0.37
N ILE A 232 19.53 7.04 0.79
CA ILE A 232 18.15 6.55 0.92
C ILE A 232 17.20 7.39 0.08
N GLU A 233 17.33 8.71 0.10
CA GLU A 233 16.54 9.63 -0.73
C GLU A 233 16.71 9.33 -2.23
N ARG A 234 17.94 9.10 -2.69
CA ARG A 234 18.22 8.73 -4.09
C ARG A 234 17.63 7.38 -4.47
N ILE A 235 17.77 6.37 -3.61
CA ILE A 235 17.17 5.04 -3.84
C ILE A 235 15.65 5.18 -3.91
N HIS A 236 15.04 5.86 -2.93
CA HIS A 236 13.59 6.05 -2.88
C HIS A 236 13.06 6.79 -4.11
N ALA A 237 13.76 7.84 -4.57
CA ALA A 237 13.40 8.57 -5.79
C ALA A 237 13.45 7.69 -7.05
N ALA A 238 14.29 6.65 -7.07
CA ALA A 238 14.40 5.69 -8.17
C ALA A 238 13.40 4.53 -8.08
N LEU A 239 12.68 4.37 -6.95
CA LEU A 239 11.68 3.31 -6.81
C LEU A 239 10.43 3.60 -7.65
N PRO A 240 9.84 2.57 -8.30
CA PRO A 240 8.57 2.72 -8.98
C PRO A 240 7.44 2.94 -7.96
N LYS A 241 6.62 3.98 -8.15
CA LYS A 241 5.41 4.16 -7.32
C LYS A 241 4.40 3.02 -7.50
N ILE A 242 4.36 2.46 -8.71
CA ILE A 242 3.56 1.33 -9.12
C ILE A 242 4.44 0.48 -10.03
N THR A 243 4.57 -0.81 -9.75
CA THR A 243 5.33 -1.75 -10.58
C THR A 243 4.65 -1.98 -11.93
N ALA A 244 5.36 -2.59 -12.88
CA ALA A 244 4.76 -3.01 -14.16
C ALA A 244 3.60 -4.02 -13.99
N SER A 245 3.56 -4.74 -12.87
CA SER A 245 2.45 -5.64 -12.48
C SER A 245 1.26 -4.92 -11.86
N GLY A 246 1.27 -3.58 -11.76
CA GLY A 246 0.19 -2.79 -11.18
C GLY A 246 0.21 -2.71 -9.65
N GLU A 247 1.26 -3.20 -9.01
CA GLU A 247 1.35 -3.29 -7.55
C GLU A 247 1.98 -2.01 -7.00
N ARG A 248 1.33 -1.39 -6.00
CA ARG A 248 1.82 -0.14 -5.39
C ARG A 248 3.01 -0.41 -4.47
N LEU A 249 3.98 0.51 -4.48
CA LEU A 249 5.05 0.53 -3.48
C LEU A 249 4.48 0.72 -2.06
N GLN A 250 4.85 -0.18 -1.16
CA GLN A 250 4.62 -0.12 0.27
C GLN A 250 5.95 0.19 0.96
N MET A 251 5.94 1.23 1.78
CA MET A 251 7.11 1.64 2.55
C MET A 251 6.83 1.39 4.03
N ILE A 252 7.77 0.72 4.71
CA ILE A 252 7.68 0.39 6.14
C ILE A 252 8.91 0.96 6.82
N VAL A 253 8.72 1.68 7.91
CA VAL A 253 9.83 2.26 8.66
C VAL A 253 9.71 1.90 10.12
N CYS A 254 10.77 1.29 10.63
CA CYS A 254 10.94 0.93 12.01
C CYS A 254 11.95 1.88 12.64
N SER A 255 11.61 2.48 13.78
CA SER A 255 12.51 3.34 14.53
C SER A 255 12.20 3.25 16.01
N ALA A 256 13.24 3.24 16.84
CA ALA A 256 13.09 3.26 18.29
C ALA A 256 12.71 4.66 18.81
N THR A 257 13.07 5.72 18.08
CA THR A 257 12.89 7.11 18.53
C THR A 257 12.09 7.97 17.54
N LEU A 258 10.78 8.05 17.78
CA LEU A 258 9.87 8.86 16.93
C LEU A 258 9.94 10.38 17.21
N HIS A 259 10.69 10.81 18.23
CA HIS A 259 10.79 12.22 18.64
C HIS A 259 11.79 13.02 17.81
N ASN A 260 12.64 12.36 17.01
CA ASN A 260 13.60 13.05 16.17
C ASN A 260 12.88 13.78 15.02
N PHE A 261 13.15 15.08 14.87
CA PHE A 261 12.54 15.93 13.85
C PHE A 261 12.80 15.40 12.43
N ASP A 262 13.99 14.85 12.19
CA ASP A 262 14.36 14.35 10.88
C ASP A 262 13.60 13.06 10.52
N VAL A 263 13.32 12.19 11.50
CA VAL A 263 12.45 11.01 11.32
C VAL A 263 11.03 11.44 10.94
N LYS A 264 10.49 12.46 11.62
CA LYS A 264 9.17 13.02 11.28
C LYS A 264 9.14 13.66 9.90
N LYS A 265 10.20 14.37 9.51
CA LYS A 265 10.33 14.97 8.19
C LYS A 265 10.36 13.90 7.10
N LEU A 266 11.13 12.83 7.31
CA LEU A 266 11.17 11.67 6.40
C LEU A 266 9.79 11.03 6.25
N ALA A 267 9.07 10.87 7.36
CA ALA A 267 7.72 10.32 7.37
C ALA A 267 6.74 11.14 6.53
N VAL A 268 6.83 12.47 6.60
CA VAL A 268 6.01 13.36 5.77
C VAL A 268 6.41 13.28 4.30
N GLU A 269 7.72 13.34 4.00
CA GLU A 269 8.23 13.35 2.64
C GLU A 269 7.88 12.07 1.88
N PHE A 270 7.97 10.93 2.56
CA PHE A 270 7.68 9.63 2.00
C PHE A 270 6.25 9.15 2.26
N HIS A 271 5.38 10.02 2.78
CA HIS A 271 3.95 9.78 2.99
C HIS A 271 3.65 8.52 3.81
N TRP A 272 4.39 8.32 4.91
CA TRP A 272 4.19 7.20 5.81
C TRP A 272 2.95 7.38 6.66
N ILE A 273 2.29 6.27 6.98
CA ILE A 273 1.28 6.21 8.03
C ILE A 273 2.01 5.77 9.29
N VAL A 274 2.00 6.63 10.32
CA VAL A 274 2.48 6.31 11.68
C VAL A 274 1.43 5.49 12.42
#